data_AF-A0A5P2X7J7-F1
#
_entry.id   AF-A0A5P2X7J7-F1
#
_cell.length_a   1.000
_cell.length_b   1.000
_cell.length_c   1.000
_cell.angle_alpha   90.00
_cell.angle_beta   90.00
_cell.angle_gamma   90.00
#
_symmetry.space_group_name_H-M   'P 1'
#
loop_
_entity.id
_entity.type
_entity.pdbx_description
1 polymer ?
#
loop_
_entity_poly.entity_id
_entity_poly.type
_entity_poly.pdbx_seq_one_letter_code
_entity_poly.pdbx_strand_id
1 'polypeptide(L)'
;MEREQELEEPEVTAFEAQEIEAEGHYVTALLCGEEVRIVPPDAWRMSWHRMLTQGYIDTFARKVLHPDDFDFFIEIDPTNEEFQNFIADAGDRSGEGLGKSVAPSRSGRRMQSR
;
A
#
# COMPACT_ATOMS: atom_id res chain seq x y z
N MET A 1 -35.77 -13.45 14.04
CA MET A 1 -34.75 -13.91 13.08
C MET A 1 -33.87 -12.72 12.80
N GLU A 2 -32.82 -12.58 13.61
CA GLU A 2 -31.75 -11.63 13.36
C GLU A 2 -30.98 -12.17 12.15
N ARG A 3 -30.92 -11.38 11.08
CA ARG A 3 -30.22 -11.75 9.86
C ARG A 3 -28.74 -11.53 10.14
N GLU A 4 -28.05 -12.59 10.55
CA GLU A 4 -26.60 -12.67 10.61
C GLU A 4 -26.07 -12.25 9.23
N GLN A 5 -25.53 -11.05 9.14
CA GLN A 5 -24.87 -10.59 7.93
C GLN A 5 -23.52 -11.31 7.88
N GLU A 6 -23.52 -12.43 7.18
CA GLU A 6 -22.33 -13.09 6.69
C GLU A 6 -21.55 -12.05 5.88
N LEU A 7 -20.53 -11.47 6.50
CA LEU A 7 -19.57 -10.59 5.85
C LEU A 7 -18.76 -11.49 4.92
N GLU A 8 -19.23 -11.66 3.68
CA GLU A 8 -18.41 -12.17 2.59
C GLU A 8 -17.22 -11.21 2.44
N GLU A 9 -16.12 -11.55 3.09
CA GLU A 9 -14.81 -10.96 2.80
C GLU A 9 -14.55 -11.19 1.32
N PRO A 10 -14.47 -10.14 0.48
CA PRO A 10 -14.28 -10.33 -0.95
C PRO A 10 -12.93 -11.02 -1.14
N GLU A 11 -12.96 -12.29 -1.54
CA GLU A 11 -11.78 -13.08 -1.81
C GLU A 11 -11.08 -12.50 -3.03
N VAL A 12 -10.12 -11.61 -2.75
CA VAL A 12 -9.36 -10.90 -3.74
C VAL A 12 -8.49 -11.90 -4.50
N THR A 13 -8.93 -12.30 -5.70
CA THR A 13 -8.25 -13.36 -6.45
C THR A 13 -6.85 -12.89 -6.88
N ALA A 14 -5.85 -13.76 -6.77
CA ALA A 14 -4.45 -13.49 -7.17
C ALA A 14 -4.28 -13.04 -8.63
N PHE A 15 -5.31 -13.26 -9.46
CA PHE A 15 -5.39 -12.80 -10.84
C PHE A 15 -5.45 -11.28 -10.95
N GLU A 16 -6.26 -10.63 -10.12
CA GLU A 16 -6.40 -9.17 -10.14
C GLU A 16 -5.11 -8.46 -9.66
N ALA A 17 -4.29 -9.12 -8.83
CA ALA A 17 -2.98 -8.60 -8.44
C ALA A 17 -1.94 -8.67 -9.58
N GLN A 18 -1.99 -9.72 -10.41
CA GLN A 18 -1.10 -9.86 -11.58
C GLN A 18 -1.48 -8.89 -12.72
N GLU A 19 -2.76 -8.59 -12.90
CA GLU A 19 -3.21 -7.58 -13.87
C GLU A 19 -2.72 -6.18 -13.50
N ILE A 20 -2.61 -5.87 -12.20
CA ILE A 20 -2.05 -4.60 -11.71
C ILE A 20 -0.55 -4.52 -11.98
N GLU A 21 0.19 -5.61 -11.75
CA GLU A 21 1.62 -5.69 -12.06
C GLU A 21 1.90 -5.54 -13.57
N ALA A 22 0.94 -5.90 -14.42
CA ALA A 22 1.01 -5.75 -15.88
C ALA A 22 0.53 -4.37 -16.39
N GLU A 23 -0.35 -3.66 -15.66
CA GLU A 23 -0.91 -2.36 -16.06
C GLU A 23 -0.31 -1.14 -15.32
N GLY A 24 0.33 -1.28 -14.16
CA GLY A 24 0.69 -0.15 -13.29
C GLY A 24 1.99 -0.33 -12.51
N HIS A 25 2.91 0.62 -12.67
CA HIS A 25 4.16 0.66 -11.92
C HIS A 25 3.90 0.87 -10.43
N TYR A 26 4.38 -0.04 -9.58
CA TYR A 26 4.45 0.20 -8.13
C TYR A 26 5.43 1.35 -7.84
N VAL A 27 5.08 2.17 -6.86
CA VAL A 27 5.98 3.15 -6.27
C VAL A 27 6.30 2.76 -4.83
N THR A 28 7.56 2.95 -4.43
CA THR A 28 7.99 2.72 -3.05
C THR A 28 7.78 4.00 -2.25
N ALA A 29 6.97 3.92 -1.20
CA ALA A 29 6.70 5.00 -0.25
C ALA A 29 6.98 4.52 1.17
N LEU A 30 7.03 5.45 2.13
CA LEU A 30 7.31 5.11 3.53
C LEU A 30 6.03 4.96 4.34
N LEU A 31 5.74 3.74 4.81
CA LEU A 31 4.65 3.47 5.74
C LEU A 31 5.24 3.18 7.12
N CYS A 32 4.92 4.02 8.11
CA CYS A 32 5.42 3.88 9.50
C CYS A 32 6.95 3.71 9.61
N GLY A 33 7.71 4.24 8.66
CA GLY A 33 9.18 4.17 8.63
C GLY A 33 9.77 3.02 7.81
N GLU A 34 8.95 2.13 7.27
CA GLU A 34 9.36 1.03 6.39
C GLU A 34 8.98 1.31 4.93
N GLU A 35 9.78 0.80 4.00
CA GLU A 35 9.57 0.97 2.57
C GLU A 35 8.52 -0.03 2.07
N VAL A 36 7.36 0.48 1.67
CA VAL A 36 6.23 -0.32 1.18
C VAL A 36 5.91 0.06 -0.26
N ARG A 37 5.67 -0.95 -1.10
CA ARG A 37 5.28 -0.76 -2.50
C ARG A 37 3.77 -0.63 -2.61
N ILE A 38 3.34 0.43 -3.29
CA ILE A 38 1.92 0.74 -3.51
C ILE A 38 1.70 1.21 -4.95
N VAL A 39 0.52 0.91 -5.50
CA VAL A 39 0.04 1.46 -6.76
C VAL A 39 -0.24 2.97 -6.57
N PRO A 40 0.25 3.84 -7.46
CA PRO A 40 -0.03 5.27 -7.42
C PRO A 40 -1.52 5.60 -7.31
N PRO A 41 -1.93 6.63 -6.55
CA PRO A 41 -3.33 7.03 -6.47
C PRO A 41 -3.95 7.39 -7.84
N ASP A 42 -3.16 7.93 -8.76
CA ASP A 42 -3.61 8.26 -10.13
C ASP A 42 -3.97 7.02 -10.97
N ALA A 43 -3.43 5.85 -10.62
CA ALA A 43 -3.68 4.60 -11.33
C ALA A 43 -4.86 3.80 -10.73
N TRP A 44 -5.50 4.31 -9.67
CA TRP A 44 -6.59 3.59 -9.02
C TRP A 44 -7.88 3.60 -9.82
N ARG A 45 -8.49 2.42 -9.93
CA ARG A 45 -9.82 2.29 -10.52
C ARG A 45 -10.86 2.93 -9.59
N MET A 46 -11.90 3.51 -10.18
CA MET A 46 -13.03 4.10 -9.43
C MET A 46 -13.72 3.10 -8.48
N SER A 47 -13.70 1.81 -8.83
CA SER A 47 -14.19 0.74 -7.96
C SER A 47 -13.40 0.61 -6.67
N TRP A 48 -12.08 0.85 -6.68
CA TRP A 48 -11.23 0.81 -5.49
C TRP A 48 -11.46 2.05 -4.61
N HIS A 49 -11.63 3.22 -5.22
CA HIS A 49 -12.01 4.42 -4.48
C HIS A 49 -13.38 4.27 -3.77
N ARG A 50 -14.30 3.49 -4.37
CA ARG A 50 -15.57 3.13 -3.72
C ARG A 50 -15.35 2.26 -2.48
N MET A 51 -14.36 1.36 -2.48
CA MET A 51 -14.02 0.53 -1.31
C MET A 51 -13.58 1.39 -0.13
N LEU A 52 -12.73 2.40 -0.36
CA LEU A 52 -12.35 3.39 0.67
C LEU A 52 -13.57 4.11 1.25
N THR A 53 -14.49 4.54 0.37
CA THR A 53 -15.72 5.24 0.78
C THR A 53 -16.64 4.34 1.62
N GLN A 54 -16.61 3.03 1.39
CA GLN A 54 -17.40 2.02 2.10
C GLN A 54 -16.71 1.52 3.39
N GLY A 55 -15.49 1.98 3.68
CA GLY A 55 -14.72 1.55 4.85
C GLY A 55 -14.02 0.20 4.69
N TYR A 56 -13.94 -0.35 3.48
CA TYR A 56 -13.23 -1.61 3.20
C TYR A 56 -11.73 -1.36 3.01
N ILE A 57 -11.06 -0.95 4.09
CA ILE A 57 -9.64 -0.55 4.06
C ILE A 57 -8.71 -1.74 3.80
N ASP A 58 -8.93 -2.89 4.45
CA ASP A 58 -8.05 -4.06 4.27
C ASP A 58 -8.13 -4.63 2.86
N THR A 59 -9.35 -4.76 2.33
CA THR A 59 -9.58 -5.17 0.94
C THR A 59 -8.92 -4.21 -0.05
N PHE A 60 -9.02 -2.91 0.23
CA PHE A 60 -8.37 -1.89 -0.58
C PHE A 60 -6.85 -2.02 -0.51
N ALA A 61 -6.27 -2.12 0.69
CA ALA A 61 -4.83 -2.29 0.90
C ALA A 61 -4.31 -3.53 0.17
N ARG A 62 -5.04 -4.66 0.22
CA ARG A 62 -4.68 -5.87 -0.51
C ARG A 62 -4.63 -5.70 -2.03
N LYS A 63 -5.39 -4.75 -2.58
CA LYS A 63 -5.40 -4.42 -4.02
C LYS A 63 -4.27 -3.49 -4.41
N VAL A 64 -4.01 -2.47 -3.60
CA VAL A 64 -3.08 -1.39 -3.97
C VAL A 64 -1.67 -1.64 -3.48
N LEU A 65 -1.48 -2.42 -2.42
CA LEU A 65 -0.16 -2.80 -1.94
C LEU A 65 0.38 -3.98 -2.73
N HIS A 66 1.71 -4.08 -2.78
CA HIS A 66 2.37 -5.28 -3.26
C HIS A 66 2.05 -6.46 -2.32
N PRO A 67 1.80 -7.68 -2.85
CA PRO A 67 1.43 -8.84 -2.03
C PRO A 67 2.44 -9.14 -0.90
N ASP A 68 3.74 -9.04 -1.18
CA ASP A 68 4.78 -9.26 -0.15
C ASP A 68 4.75 -8.23 1.00
N ASP A 69 4.22 -7.02 0.75
CA ASP A 69 4.23 -5.94 1.74
C ASP A 69 2.86 -5.81 2.44
N PHE A 70 1.84 -6.57 1.99
CA PHE A 70 0.51 -6.58 2.59
C PHE A 70 0.51 -7.20 3.99
N ASP A 71 1.28 -8.27 4.21
CA ASP A 71 1.40 -8.89 5.53
C ASP A 71 1.97 -7.90 6.56
N PHE A 72 2.92 -7.06 6.13
CA PHE A 72 3.47 -5.98 6.96
C PHE A 72 2.39 -4.94 7.31
N PHE A 73 1.55 -4.54 6.36
CA PHE A 73 0.45 -3.61 6.60
C PHE A 73 -0.55 -4.13 7.66
N ILE A 74 -0.84 -5.43 7.65
CA ILE A 74 -1.71 -6.06 8.65
C ILE A 74 -1.03 -6.13 10.02
N GLU A 75 0.28 -6.36 10.07
CA GLU A 75 1.04 -6.44 11.33
C GLU A 75 1.18 -5.07 12.01
N ILE A 76 1.50 -4.02 11.24
CA ILE A 76 1.70 -2.65 11.75
C ILE A 76 0.38 -1.97 12.12
N ASP A 77 -0.73 -2.35 11.48
CA ASP A 77 -2.07 -1.79 11.67
C ASP A 77 -2.05 -0.25 11.73
N PRO A 78 -1.67 0.42 10.62
CA PRO A 78 -1.44 1.85 10.64
C PRO A 78 -2.76 2.59 10.85
N THR A 79 -2.70 3.72 11.56
CA THR A 79 -3.88 4.58 11.70
C THR A 79 -4.29 5.16 10.34
N ASN A 80 -5.55 5.55 10.20
CA ASN A 80 -6.04 6.17 8.97
C ASN A 80 -5.20 7.42 8.59
N GLU A 81 -4.76 8.21 9.57
CA GLU A 81 -3.87 9.35 9.31
C GLU A 81 -2.53 8.92 8.69
N GLU A 82 -1.88 7.90 9.27
CA GLU A 82 -0.63 7.36 8.74
C GLU A 82 -0.80 6.77 7.34
N PHE A 83 -1.91 6.09 7.09
CA PHE A 83 -2.22 5.55 5.78
C PHE A 83 -2.50 6.64 4.73
N GLN A 84 -3.23 7.70 5.08
CA GLN A 84 -3.42 8.84 4.18
C GLN A 84 -2.10 9.57 3.87
N ASN A 85 -1.23 9.72 4.87
CA ASN A 85 0.10 10.30 4.67
C ASN A 85 0.96 9.45 3.73
N PHE A 86 0.91 8.12 3.88
CA PHE A 86 1.58 7.18 2.99
C PHE A 86 1.06 7.28 1.54
N ILE A 87 -0.25 7.38 1.35
CA ILE A 87 -0.86 7.59 0.03
C ILE A 87 -0.41 8.92 -0.59
N ALA A 88 -0.33 9.98 0.20
CA ALA A 88 0.15 11.28 -0.27
C ALA A 88 1.62 11.22 -0.70
N ASP A 89 2.50 10.59 0.10
CA ASP A 89 3.91 10.36 -0.25
C ASP A 89 4.04 9.52 -1.53
N ALA A 90 3.20 8.49 -1.69
CA ALA A 90 3.14 7.69 -2.92
C ALA A 90 2.71 8.51 -4.15
N GLY A 91 1.74 9.42 -3.99
CA GLY A 91 1.30 10.34 -5.04
C GLY A 91 2.40 11.32 -5.46
N ASP A 92 3.06 11.96 -4.50
CA ASP A 92 4.18 12.87 -4.75
C ASP A 92 5.34 12.16 -5.48
N ARG A 93 5.65 10.92 -5.06
CA ARG A 93 6.67 10.09 -5.72
C ARG A 93 6.25 9.62 -7.11
N SER A 94 4.95 9.47 -7.37
CA SER A 94 4.45 9.10 -8.70
C SER A 94 4.52 10.28 -9.68
N GLY A 95 4.30 11.51 -9.19
CA GLY A 95 4.44 12.74 -9.97
C GLY A 95 5.90 13.15 -10.26
N GLU A 96 6.84 12.86 -9.35
CA GLU A 96 8.28 13.18 -9.50
C GLU A 96 9.17 11.97 -9.88
N GLY A 97 8.58 10.80 -10.10
CA GLY A 97 9.24 9.48 -10.02
C GLY A 97 9.94 8.91 -11.24
N LEU A 98 10.02 9.62 -12.37
CA LEU A 98 10.95 9.26 -13.46
C LEU A 98 12.38 9.77 -13.22
N GLY A 99 12.79 10.05 -11.97
CA GLY A 99 14.12 10.64 -11.77
C GLY A 99 14.71 10.80 -10.38
N LYS A 100 14.18 10.18 -9.31
CA LYS A 100 14.83 10.29 -8.00
C LYS A 100 15.01 8.93 -7.33
N SER A 101 16.18 8.34 -7.60
CA SER A 101 16.78 7.29 -6.79
C SER A 101 16.93 7.78 -5.35
N VAL A 102 16.02 7.40 -4.45
CA VAL A 102 16.29 7.48 -3.01
C VAL A 102 17.07 6.23 -2.64
N ALA A 103 18.37 6.42 -2.46
CA ALA A 103 19.34 5.40 -2.07
C ALA A 103 19.09 4.93 -0.61
N PRO A 104 19.67 3.80 -0.19
CA PRO A 104 19.13 2.93 0.85
C PRO A 104 19.26 3.52 2.26
N SER A 105 18.21 3.36 3.07
CA SER A 105 18.22 3.59 4.53
C SER A 105 19.00 2.46 5.23
N ARG A 106 20.31 2.39 4.98
CA ARG A 106 21.19 1.47 5.71
C ARG A 106 21.36 1.99 7.14
N SER A 107 20.56 1.44 8.04
CA SER A 107 20.63 1.59 9.50
C SER A 107 22.07 1.65 10.01
N GLY A 108 22.39 2.75 10.69
CA GLY A 108 23.74 3.11 11.12
C GLY A 108 24.24 2.24 12.26
N ARG A 109 24.99 1.18 11.96
CA ARG A 109 25.83 0.49 12.95
C ARG A 109 27.18 1.23 13.05
N ARG A 110 27.32 2.08 14.09
CA ARG A 110 28.57 2.79 14.45
C ARG A 110 29.72 1.80 14.63
N MET A 111 30.81 2.03 13.90
CA MET A 111 32.10 1.37 14.10
C MET A 111 32.80 2.00 15.31
N GLN A 112 33.07 1.23 16.38
CA GLN A 112 33.98 1.67 17.44
C GLN A 112 35.42 1.35 17.02
N SER A 113 36.24 2.39 16.91
CA SER A 113 37.70 2.27 16.77
C SER A 113 38.29 1.76 18.08
N ARG A 114 39.17 0.76 18.01
CA ARG A 114 40.19 0.47 19.03
C ARG A 114 41.56 0.85 18.48
#